data_AF-A0A164B7J6-F1
#
_entry.id   AF-A0A164B7J6-F1
#
_cell.length_a   1.000
_cell.length_b   1.000
_cell.length_c   1.000
_cell.angle_alpha   90.00
_cell.angle_beta   90.00
_cell.angle_gamma   90.00
#
_symmetry.space_group_name_H-M   'P 1'
#
loop_
_entity.id
_entity.type
_entity.pdbx_description
1 polymer ?
#
loop_
_entity_poly.entity_id
_entity_poly.type
_entity_poly.pdbx_seq_one_letter_code
_entity_poly.pdbx_strand_id
1 'polypeptide(L)'
;MPLWFMEEKAINDELVKLDLQSNQHRHADFLGVNPFGKLPALIDSDVLLEDGSPLKLFESGSIRLHLAETYSFGLMCLIRSLQS
;
A
#
# COMPACT_ATOMS: atom_id res chain seq x y z
N MET A 1 -3.27 2.18 -7.91
CA MET A 1 -3.72 3.21 -6.95
C MET A 1 -4.01 2.53 -5.62
N PRO A 2 -3.04 2.43 -4.69
CA PRO A 2 -3.25 1.77 -3.40
C PRO A 2 -4.23 2.49 -2.46
N LEU A 3 -4.15 3.83 -2.36
CA LEU A 3 -5.03 4.61 -1.46
C LEU A 3 -6.51 4.36 -1.74
N TRP A 4 -6.92 4.51 -3.00
CA TRP A 4 -8.29 4.25 -3.42
C TRP A 4 -8.76 2.81 -3.08
N PHE A 5 -7.86 1.81 -3.17
CA PHE A 5 -8.21 0.43 -2.81
C PHE A 5 -8.48 0.28 -1.31
N MET A 6 -7.70 0.96 -0.46
CA MET A 6 -7.90 0.95 0.99
C MET A 6 -9.21 1.65 1.37
N GLU A 7 -9.50 2.81 0.76
CA GLU A 7 -10.77 3.52 0.92
C GLU A 7 -11.97 2.64 0.51
N GLU A 8 -11.92 2.01 -0.66
CA GLU A 8 -12.97 1.13 -1.18
C GLU A 8 -13.23 -0.07 -0.27
N LYS A 9 -12.18 -0.59 0.39
CA LYS A 9 -12.27 -1.74 1.29
C LYS A 9 -12.48 -1.35 2.76
N ALA A 10 -12.60 -0.05 3.06
CA ALA A 10 -12.65 0.47 4.42
C ALA A 10 -11.50 -0.05 5.30
N ILE A 11 -10.31 -0.23 4.72
CA ILE A 11 -9.09 -0.57 5.44
C ILE A 11 -8.61 0.72 6.11
N ASN A 12 -8.38 0.68 7.41
CA ASN A 12 -7.89 1.84 8.14
C ASN A 12 -6.46 2.17 7.70
N ASP A 13 -6.23 3.42 7.29
CA ASP A 13 -4.93 3.89 6.82
C ASP A 13 -4.55 5.23 7.45
N GLU A 14 -3.25 5.46 7.61
CA GLU A 14 -2.70 6.77 7.94
C GLU A 14 -1.97 7.34 6.71
N LEU A 15 -2.55 8.37 6.10
CA LEU A 15 -1.94 9.02 4.93
C LEU A 15 -0.84 10.00 5.36
N VAL A 16 0.42 9.58 5.19
CA VAL A 16 1.59 10.46 5.36
C VAL A 16 1.85 11.24 4.06
N LYS A 17 1.68 12.56 4.12
CA LYS A 17 2.01 13.45 2.99
C LYS A 17 3.48 13.83 3.02
N LEU A 18 4.16 13.66 1.88
CA LEU A 18 5.53 14.12 1.68
C LEU A 18 5.56 15.38 0.83
N ASP A 19 6.34 16.36 1.26
CA ASP A 19 6.71 17.51 0.46
C ASP A 19 7.78 17.09 -0.57
N LEU A 20 7.32 17.01 -1.82
CA LEU A 20 8.17 16.67 -2.96
C LEU A 20 9.08 17.85 -3.37
N GLN A 21 8.70 19.09 -3.05
CA GLN A 21 9.52 20.27 -3.37
C GLN A 21 10.77 20.32 -2.49
N SER A 22 10.64 19.99 -1.20
CA SER A 22 11.79 19.85 -0.30
C SER A 22 12.49 18.49 -0.38
N ASN A 23 12.14 17.63 -1.34
CA ASN A 23 12.72 16.30 -1.54
C ASN A 23 12.61 15.34 -0.35
N GLN A 24 11.53 15.42 0.45
CA GLN A 24 11.36 14.51 1.61
C GLN A 24 11.36 13.01 1.22
N HIS A 25 10.93 12.68 0.00
CA HIS A 25 11.01 11.34 -0.59
C HIS A 25 12.46 10.83 -0.83
N ARG A 26 13.48 11.67 -0.57
CA ARG A 26 14.91 11.30 -0.63
C ARG A 26 15.59 11.33 0.73
N HIS A 27 14.88 11.67 1.80
CA HIS A 27 15.43 11.62 3.14
C HIS A 27 15.59 10.17 3.60
N ALA A 28 16.54 9.94 4.51
CA ALA A 28 16.87 8.61 5.02
C ALA A 28 15.65 7.86 5.55
N ASP A 29 14.74 8.56 6.21
CA ASP A 29 13.52 7.99 6.79
C ASP A 29 12.61 7.35 5.72
N PHE A 30 12.43 8.02 4.57
CA PHE A 30 11.66 7.47 3.45
C PHE A 30 12.45 6.43 2.66
N LEU A 31 13.75 6.65 2.45
CA LEU A 31 14.60 5.70 1.73
C LEU A 31 14.75 4.36 2.46
N GLY A 32 14.60 4.36 3.79
CA GLY A 32 14.49 3.15 4.60
C GLY A 32 13.18 2.37 4.40
N VAL A 33 12.24 2.89 3.60
CA VAL A 33 11.01 2.23 3.15
C VAL A 33 11.09 1.92 1.66
N ASN A 34 11.43 2.90 0.83
CA ASN A 34 11.66 2.72 -0.60
C ASN A 34 13.03 3.26 -1.01
N PRO A 35 14.03 2.39 -1.28
CA PRO A 35 15.38 2.83 -1.65
C PRO A 35 15.44 3.60 -2.98
N PHE A 36 14.39 3.51 -3.82
CA PHE A 36 14.30 4.26 -5.07
C PHE A 36 13.76 5.68 -4.91
N GLY A 37 13.28 6.05 -3.72
CA GLY A 37 12.69 7.37 -3.47
C GLY A 37 11.41 7.63 -4.28
N LYS A 38 10.65 6.59 -4.62
CA LYS A 38 9.42 6.71 -5.42
C LYS A 38 8.17 6.47 -4.57
N LEU A 39 7.09 7.15 -4.92
CA LEU A 39 5.77 6.87 -4.37
C LEU A 39 4.98 5.93 -5.31
N PRO A 40 4.02 5.15 -4.80
CA PRO A 40 3.66 4.99 -3.38
C PRO A 40 4.57 4.01 -2.62
N ALA A 41 4.55 4.11 -1.30
CA ALA A 41 5.12 3.15 -0.35
C ALA A 41 4.10 2.90 0.78
N LEU A 42 4.16 1.75 1.43
CA LEU A 42 3.28 1.31 2.51
C LEU A 42 4.14 0.77 3.67
N ILE A 43 3.76 1.11 4.89
CA ILE A 43 4.19 0.41 6.10
C ILE A 43 2.95 -0.22 6.69
N ASP A 44 2.99 -1.53 6.89
CA ASP A 44 1.93 -2.29 7.52
C ASP A 44 2.40 -2.73 8.91
N SER A 45 1.79 -2.14 9.94
CA SER A 45 2.17 -2.38 11.33
C SER A 45 1.48 -3.60 11.94
N ASP A 46 0.45 -4.14 11.29
CA ASP A 46 -0.23 -5.35 11.75
C ASP A 46 0.49 -6.62 11.27
N VAL A 47 1.36 -6.49 10.27
CA VAL A 47 2.18 -7.57 9.71
C VAL A 47 3.64 -7.42 10.12
N LEU A 48 4.10 -8.32 10.99
CA LEU A 48 5.47 -8.33 11.50
C LEU A 48 6.35 -9.34 10.75
N LEU A 49 7.58 -8.93 10.43
CA LEU A 49 8.63 -9.80 9.92
C LEU A 49 9.25 -10.65 11.05
N GLU A 50 10.13 -11.59 10.71
CA GLU A 50 10.79 -12.48 11.68
C GLU A 50 11.61 -11.73 12.74
N ASP A 51 12.14 -10.56 12.39
CA ASP A 51 12.87 -9.68 13.31
C ASP A 51 11.97 -8.78 14.16
N GLY A 52 10.64 -8.92 14.03
CA GLY A 52 9.63 -8.13 14.73
C GLY A 52 9.40 -6.73 14.15
N SER A 53 10.06 -6.37 13.04
CA SER A 53 9.82 -5.10 12.36
C SER A 53 8.55 -5.13 11.51
N PRO A 54 7.85 -3.99 11.31
CA PRO A 54 6.67 -3.93 10.45
C PRO A 54 7.04 -4.15 8.98
N LEU A 55 6.14 -4.76 8.23
CA LEU A 55 6.30 -4.98 6.79
C LEU A 55 6.37 -3.63 6.06
N LYS A 56 7.38 -3.47 5.21
CA LYS A 56 7.55 -2.31 4.34
C LYS A 56 7.43 -2.74 2.89
N LEU A 57 6.57 -2.07 2.14
CA LEU A 57 6.35 -2.35 0.72
C LEU A 57 6.45 -1.08 -0.11
N PHE A 58 6.97 -1.25 -1.32
CA PHE A 58 6.89 -0.27 -2.40
C PHE A 58 6.47 -1.01 -3.67
N GLU A 59 6.32 -0.29 -4.77
CA GLU A 59 5.64 -0.75 -5.99
C GLU A 59 4.12 -0.89 -5.82
N SER A 60 3.38 -0.19 -6.68
CA SER A 60 1.93 -0.13 -6.59
C SER A 60 1.23 -1.47 -6.87
N GLY A 61 1.90 -2.40 -7.55
CA GLY A 61 1.41 -3.76 -7.79
C GLY A 61 1.52 -4.61 -6.53
N SER A 62 2.72 -4.68 -5.93
CA SER A 62 3.01 -5.43 -4.71
C SER A 62 2.15 -4.99 -3.54
N ILE A 63 2.00 -3.66 -3.35
CA ILE A 63 1.13 -3.12 -2.29
C ILE A 63 -0.32 -3.62 -2.46
N ARG A 64 -0.87 -3.60 -3.68
CA ARG A 64 -2.26 -4.06 -3.90
C ARG A 64 -2.42 -5.56 -3.72
N LEU A 65 -1.43 -6.34 -4.13
CA LEU A 65 -1.47 -7.79 -3.94
C LEU A 65 -1.48 -8.13 -2.45
N HIS A 66 -0.57 -7.51 -1.68
CA HIS A 66 -0.53 -7.63 -0.22
C HIS A 66 -1.87 -7.26 0.43
N LEU A 67 -2.44 -6.10 0.08
CA LEU A 67 -3.72 -5.66 0.62
C LEU A 67 -4.87 -6.61 0.26
N ALA A 68 -4.86 -7.16 -0.96
CA ALA A 68 -5.86 -8.12 -1.40
C ALA A 68 -5.75 -9.46 -0.66
N GLU A 69 -4.54 -9.96 -0.44
CA GLU A 69 -4.32 -11.25 0.23
C GLU A 69 -4.52 -11.17 1.75
N THR A 70 -4.14 -10.05 2.36
CA THR A 70 -4.15 -9.88 3.82
C THR A 70 -5.49 -9.38 4.35
N TYR A 71 -6.14 -8.44 3.64
CA TYR A 71 -7.29 -7.70 4.16
C TYR A 71 -8.57 -7.86 3.34
N SER A 72 -8.52 -8.40 2.12
CA SER A 72 -9.74 -8.58 1.33
C SER A 72 -10.52 -9.80 1.82
N PHE A 73 -11.40 -9.60 2.79
CA PHE A 73 -12.44 -10.58 3.11
C PHE A 73 -13.39 -10.77 1.91
N GLY A 74 -13.71 -12.04 1.64
CA GLY A 74 -14.33 -12.53 0.41
C GLY A 74 -15.47 -11.68 -0.14
N LEU A 75 -15.31 -11.22 -1.39
CA LEU A 75 -16.41 -10.85 -2.29
C LEU A 75 -15.89 -10.94 -3.73
N MET A 76 -15.86 -12.16 -4.27
CA MET A 76 -15.90 -12.35 -5.71
C MET A 76 -17.35 -12.16 -6.16
N CYS A 77 -17.68 -10.98 -6.67
CA CYS A 77 -18.87 -10.81 -7.52
C CYS A 77 -18.40 -10.32 -8.89
N LEU A 78 -18.36 -11.24 -9.86
CA LEU A 78 -18.10 -10.93 -11.26
C LEU A 78 -19.42 -10.58 -11.93
N ILE A 79 -19.71 -9.29 -12.10
CA ILE A 79 -20.81 -8.84 -12.96
C ILE A 79 -20.24 -8.53 -14.33
N ARG A 80 -20.62 -9.33 -15.31
CA ARG A 80 -20.34 -9.14 -16.74
C ARG A 80 -21.66 -8.96 -17.47
N SER A 81 -21.69 -8.02 -18.41
CA SER A 81 -22.84 -7.79 -19.28
C SER A 81 -23.16 -9.08 -20.06
N LEU A 82 -24.39 -9.58 -19.94
CA LEU A 82 -24.96 -10.48 -20.93
C LEU A 82 -25.33 -9.60 -22.12
N GLN A 83 -24.39 -9.40 -23.04
CA GLN A 83 -24.80 -8.95 -24.37
C GLN A 83 -25.58 -10.11 -25.02
N SER A 84 -26.82 -9.79 -25.39
CA SER A 84 -27.80 -10.63 -26.11
C SER A 84 -27.38 -10.91 -27.55
#